data_AF-A0AAX4PL39-F1
#
_entry.id   AF-A0AAX4PL39-F1
#
_cell.length_a   1.000
_cell.length_b   1.000
_cell.length_c   1.000
_cell.angle_alpha   90.00
_cell.angle_beta   90.00
_cell.angle_gamma   90.00
#
_symmetry.space_group_name_H-M   'P 1'
#
loop_
_entity.id
_entity.type
_entity.pdbx_description
1 polymer ?
#
loop_
_entity_poly.entity_id
_entity_poly.type
_entity_poly.pdbx_seq_one_letter_code
_entity_poly.pdbx_strand_id
1 'polypeptide(L)'
;MTSMSSPDMVDLAAEAAATKKDAWDLGKGCELRIEWSQAGAASSSAPPGDRSCHLKLVSGTAEVFGSELAVGQRVDVFGKNLSCFTFHGAKLELEYGASVSPPTAYTVAADETPMVQYANLHAALQSKRDEGRKLGPSGGRTDTGPRCLIAGPVDVGKTTLTRILTNYAVRAGGTPLLVDLDMGQSMITVPGTVSAVLIEDVADVRRGEFNCDNPLTFFYGHANPSENMDLYKQTVERLAVVLDTFLSSNANSIASSSGMFVNTMGWVDGQGYELLLHAIECLKVDTVLVIGHDRLYNQLKNKFAFTKKNPAEEQAAESGMKVEIVKVARSDGVVARDASRRKAAREKKIHGYFYGPTRELNPFSRSVQISQVSVYRVGGGPMAPLSALPIGTANRDASDRTKVQKISVQRDLTHSVLAVSHAKDPEDILSSNVAGFIHVTEVDVQRGSMTYLSPSPTALPSNILVAGTVKCFL
;
A
#
# COMPACT_ATOMS: atom_id res chain seq x y z
N MET A 1 -51.96 40.48 32.10
CA MET A 1 -51.43 40.78 30.76
C MET A 1 -49.96 41.12 30.91
N THR A 2 -49.08 40.16 30.69
CA THR A 2 -47.65 40.40 30.46
C THR A 2 -47.10 39.16 29.76
N SER A 3 -46.62 39.40 28.56
CA SER A 3 -46.19 38.44 27.55
C SER A 3 -44.93 37.68 27.95
N MET A 4 -44.92 36.37 27.72
CA MET A 4 -43.71 35.59 27.55
C MET A 4 -43.04 35.99 26.22
N SER A 5 -41.79 36.44 26.29
CA SER A 5 -40.90 36.57 25.13
C SER A 5 -39.79 35.54 25.24
N SER A 6 -39.75 34.62 24.27
CA SER A 6 -38.75 33.58 24.07
C SER A 6 -37.35 34.18 23.84
N PRO A 7 -36.27 33.61 24.42
CA PRO A 7 -34.90 33.96 24.05
C PRO A 7 -34.35 32.95 23.02
N ASP A 8 -34.92 32.92 21.82
CA ASP A 8 -34.33 32.23 20.66
C ASP A 8 -33.83 33.29 19.67
N MET A 9 -32.67 33.87 19.97
CA MET A 9 -31.75 34.51 19.02
C MET A 9 -30.44 34.83 19.76
N VAL A 10 -29.78 33.78 20.27
CA VAL A 10 -28.37 33.88 20.65
C VAL A 10 -27.55 33.68 19.38
N ASP A 11 -27.23 34.80 18.75
CA ASP A 11 -25.96 35.09 18.12
C ASP A 11 -25.26 33.95 17.35
N LEU A 12 -25.71 33.70 16.11
CA LEU A 12 -25.01 32.90 15.10
C LEU A 12 -23.77 33.63 14.51
N ALA A 13 -23.24 34.66 15.18
CA ALA A 13 -22.14 35.50 14.70
C ALA A 13 -20.94 35.62 15.66
N ALA A 14 -20.71 34.62 16.51
CA ALA A 14 -19.44 34.40 17.22
C ALA A 14 -19.06 32.93 16.98
N GLU A 15 -17.99 32.53 16.31
CA GLU A 15 -16.63 33.04 16.23
C GLU A 15 -16.04 32.45 14.93
N ALA A 16 -16.05 33.17 13.81
CA ALA A 16 -15.41 32.68 12.59
C ALA A 16 -13.90 32.73 12.79
N ALA A 17 -13.28 31.64 13.24
CA ALA A 17 -11.84 31.51 13.36
C ALA A 17 -11.18 31.99 12.04
N ALA A 18 -10.44 33.10 12.11
CA ALA A 18 -9.87 33.75 10.92
C ALA A 18 -9.06 32.73 10.10
N THR A 19 -9.54 32.38 8.91
CA THR A 19 -8.85 31.45 8.02
C THR A 19 -7.74 32.20 7.29
N LYS A 20 -6.49 31.74 7.44
CA LYS A 20 -5.34 32.24 6.70
C LYS A 20 -5.26 31.55 5.33
N LYS A 21 -4.76 32.30 4.35
CA LYS A 21 -4.71 31.89 2.94
C LYS A 21 -3.39 32.31 2.33
N ASP A 22 -2.67 31.33 1.81
CA ASP A 22 -1.49 31.57 0.98
C ASP A 22 -1.79 31.09 -0.44
N ALA A 23 -1.35 31.83 -1.46
CA ALA A 23 -1.64 31.52 -2.85
C ALA A 23 -0.37 31.35 -3.67
N TRP A 24 -0.39 30.41 -4.61
CA TRP A 24 0.71 30.11 -5.53
C TRP A 24 0.20 30.06 -6.95
N ASP A 25 0.89 30.78 -7.84
CA ASP A 25 0.71 30.67 -9.28
C ASP A 25 1.82 29.76 -9.84
N LEU A 26 1.43 28.55 -10.26
CA LEU A 26 2.35 27.54 -10.79
C LEU A 26 2.41 27.66 -12.32
N GLY A 27 3.64 27.75 -12.84
CA GLY A 27 3.90 27.65 -14.27
C GLY A 27 3.73 26.22 -14.80
N LYS A 28 3.76 26.09 -16.13
CA LYS A 28 3.71 24.80 -16.83
C LYS A 28 4.80 23.85 -16.32
N GLY A 29 4.41 22.63 -15.93
CA GLY A 29 5.33 21.59 -15.48
C GLY A 29 5.84 21.76 -14.05
N CYS A 30 5.40 22.78 -13.31
CA CYS A 30 5.83 22.98 -11.93
C CYS A 30 5.00 22.14 -10.94
N GLU A 31 5.51 21.95 -9.73
CA GLU A 31 4.75 21.40 -8.60
C GLU A 31 4.87 22.25 -7.34
N LEU A 32 3.83 22.24 -6.52
CA LEU A 32 3.84 22.78 -5.16
C LEU A 32 4.07 21.62 -4.18
N ARG A 33 5.16 21.66 -3.43
CA ARG A 33 5.44 20.70 -2.36
C ARG A 33 5.00 21.26 -1.02
N ILE A 34 4.32 20.43 -0.24
CA ILE A 34 3.85 20.72 1.11
C ILE A 34 4.49 19.72 2.05
N GLU A 35 5.20 20.22 3.06
CA GLU A 35 5.93 19.42 4.03
C GLU A 35 5.59 19.81 5.46
N TRP A 36 5.19 18.82 6.26
CA TRP A 36 4.93 18.99 7.69
C TRP A 36 6.15 18.58 8.50
N SER A 37 6.58 19.47 9.40
CA SER A 37 7.58 19.12 10.41
C SER A 37 6.98 18.19 11.47
N GLN A 38 7.82 17.36 12.10
CA GLN A 38 7.41 16.43 13.18
C GLN A 38 6.69 17.16 14.33
N ALA A 39 7.09 18.40 14.63
CA ALA A 39 6.47 19.24 15.64
C ALA A 39 5.19 19.92 15.13
N GLY A 40 5.12 20.39 13.89
CA GLY A 40 4.01 21.22 13.39
C GLY A 40 2.65 20.51 13.39
N ALA A 41 2.60 19.20 13.13
CA ALA A 41 1.36 18.42 13.15
C ALA A 41 0.92 18.00 14.57
N ALA A 42 1.88 17.89 15.52
CA ALA A 42 1.64 17.44 16.90
C ALA A 42 1.51 18.59 17.92
N SER A 43 2.08 19.76 17.63
CA SER A 43 2.15 20.94 18.51
C SER A 43 1.01 21.93 18.37
N SER A 44 0.03 21.67 17.49
CA SER A 44 -1.14 22.55 17.41
C SER A 44 -1.91 22.48 18.74
N SER A 45 -1.90 23.57 19.50
CA SER A 45 -2.70 23.75 20.72
C SER A 45 -4.21 23.79 20.43
N ALA A 46 -4.59 23.83 19.15
CA ALA A 46 -5.97 23.80 18.69
C ALA A 46 -6.69 22.49 19.10
N PRO A 47 -7.96 22.57 19.54
CA PRO A 47 -8.80 21.39 19.74
C PRO A 47 -8.86 20.54 18.46
N PRO A 48 -9.09 19.22 18.55
CA PRO A 48 -9.12 18.32 17.39
C PRO A 48 -10.03 18.75 16.23
N GLY A 49 -11.09 19.54 16.51
CA GLY A 49 -12.01 20.08 15.51
C GLY A 49 -11.49 21.28 14.69
N ASP A 50 -10.47 22.00 15.18
CA ASP A 50 -9.93 23.22 14.54
C ASP A 50 -8.66 22.97 13.70
N ARG A 51 -8.16 21.73 13.71
CA ARG A 51 -6.95 21.33 13.01
C ARG A 51 -7.25 21.02 11.54
N SER A 52 -7.45 22.07 10.75
CA SER A 52 -7.69 21.91 9.32
C SER A 52 -6.71 22.72 8.47
N CYS A 53 -6.18 22.08 7.44
CA CYS A 53 -5.33 22.69 6.43
C CYS A 53 -5.67 22.06 5.08
N HIS A 54 -6.10 22.88 4.13
CA HIS A 54 -6.63 22.43 2.85
C HIS A 54 -5.88 23.08 1.69
N LEU A 55 -5.49 22.27 0.71
CA LEU A 55 -5.05 22.76 -0.59
C LEU A 55 -6.26 22.84 -1.53
N LYS A 56 -6.44 23.98 -2.20
CA LYS A 56 -7.54 24.23 -3.13
C LYS A 56 -7.03 24.63 -4.50
N LEU A 57 -7.60 24.04 -5.56
CA LEU A 57 -7.39 24.54 -6.92
C LEU A 57 -8.32 25.72 -7.19
N VAL A 58 -7.75 26.88 -7.55
CA VAL A 58 -8.50 28.10 -7.85
C VAL A 58 -8.77 28.27 -9.34
N SER A 59 -7.78 27.95 -10.19
CA SER A 59 -7.92 27.99 -11.65
C SER A 59 -6.84 27.16 -12.34
N GLY A 60 -7.04 26.81 -13.61
CA GLY A 60 -6.10 25.98 -14.39
C GLY A 60 -6.34 24.49 -14.15
N THR A 61 -5.31 23.67 -14.34
CA THR A 61 -5.37 22.22 -14.11
C THR A 61 -4.24 21.77 -13.22
N ALA A 62 -4.54 20.93 -12.23
CA ALA A 62 -3.53 20.39 -11.32
C ALA A 62 -3.92 18.98 -10.90
N GLU A 63 -2.94 18.22 -10.43
CA GLU A 63 -3.13 16.86 -9.96
C GLU A 63 -2.30 16.57 -8.71
N VAL A 64 -2.83 15.69 -7.86
CA VAL A 64 -2.12 15.13 -6.71
C VAL A 64 -1.82 13.68 -7.02
N PHE A 65 -0.55 13.38 -7.27
CA PHE A 65 -0.07 12.02 -7.57
C PHE A 65 -0.90 11.31 -8.66
N GLY A 66 -1.24 12.04 -9.74
CA GLY A 66 -2.00 11.55 -10.88
C GLY A 66 -3.53 11.67 -10.78
N SER A 67 -4.09 11.99 -9.61
CA SER A 67 -5.51 12.29 -9.44
C SER A 67 -5.79 13.77 -9.75
N GLU A 68 -6.64 14.05 -10.72
CA GLU A 68 -6.97 15.42 -11.13
C GLU A 68 -7.76 16.16 -10.04
N LEU A 69 -7.45 17.45 -9.87
CA LEU A 69 -8.20 18.36 -9.02
C LEU A 69 -9.21 19.13 -9.86
N ALA A 70 -10.47 19.10 -9.47
CA ALA A 70 -11.48 20.00 -10.01
C ALA A 70 -11.30 21.41 -9.43
N VAL A 71 -11.60 22.44 -10.22
CA VAL A 71 -11.58 23.83 -9.73
C VAL A 71 -12.56 23.98 -8.56
N GLY A 72 -12.08 24.57 -7.46
CA GLY A 72 -12.82 24.71 -6.21
C GLY A 72 -12.70 23.52 -5.26
N GLN A 73 -12.18 22.38 -5.71
CA GLN A 73 -12.00 21.18 -4.87
C GLN A 73 -10.91 21.41 -3.82
N ARG A 74 -11.18 20.94 -2.61
CA ARG A 74 -10.27 20.99 -1.45
C ARG A 74 -9.67 19.62 -1.15
N VAL A 75 -8.41 19.61 -0.77
CA VAL A 75 -7.63 18.45 -0.38
C VAL A 75 -7.14 18.66 1.05
N ASP A 76 -7.49 17.75 1.97
CA ASP A 76 -6.94 17.81 3.33
C ASP A 76 -5.46 17.42 3.31
N VAL A 77 -4.62 18.41 3.61
CA VAL A 77 -3.17 18.27 3.66
C VAL A 77 -2.65 18.30 5.10
N PHE A 78 -3.50 18.39 6.13
CA PHE A 78 -3.06 18.49 7.52
C PHE A 78 -2.21 17.28 7.94
N GLY A 79 -0.99 17.53 8.38
CA GLY A 79 -0.03 16.49 8.79
C GLY A 79 0.40 15.53 7.66
N LYS A 80 0.15 15.86 6.39
CA LYS A 80 0.48 15.03 5.23
C LYS A 80 1.47 15.75 4.32
N ASN A 81 2.58 15.09 4.02
CA ASN A 81 3.49 15.58 2.98
C ASN A 81 2.89 15.22 1.62
N LEU A 82 2.80 16.20 0.73
CA LEU A 82 2.10 16.06 -0.55
C LEU A 82 2.75 16.93 -1.61
N SER A 83 2.65 16.51 -2.88
CA SER A 83 2.99 17.33 -4.03
C SER A 83 1.77 17.50 -4.93
N CYS A 84 1.55 18.73 -5.40
CA CYS A 84 0.51 19.05 -6.38
C CYS A 84 1.18 19.58 -7.65
N PHE A 85 1.06 18.84 -8.75
CA PHE A 85 1.73 19.09 -10.01
C PHE A 85 0.76 19.68 -11.04
N THR A 86 1.27 20.47 -11.99
CA THR A 86 0.49 20.94 -13.14
C THR A 86 1.21 20.75 -14.47
N PHE A 87 0.53 20.16 -15.46
CA PHE A 87 1.04 20.06 -16.83
C PHE A 87 0.89 21.36 -17.64
N HIS A 88 -0.02 22.26 -17.25
CA HIS A 88 -0.45 23.38 -18.09
C HIS A 88 -0.43 24.75 -17.39
N GLY A 89 -0.23 24.76 -16.06
CA GLY A 89 -0.33 25.93 -15.20
C GLY A 89 -1.58 25.88 -14.33
N ALA A 90 -1.44 26.33 -13.09
CA ALA A 90 -2.51 26.32 -12.09
C ALA A 90 -2.32 27.43 -11.06
N LYS A 91 -3.44 27.88 -10.48
CA LYS A 91 -3.44 28.69 -9.26
C LYS A 91 -3.93 27.87 -8.10
N LEU A 92 -3.10 27.72 -7.07
CA LEU A 92 -3.38 26.96 -5.87
C LEU A 92 -3.50 27.89 -4.66
N GLU A 93 -4.32 27.49 -3.70
CA GLU A 93 -4.49 28.21 -2.44
C GLU A 93 -4.42 27.23 -1.26
N LEU A 94 -3.59 27.53 -0.26
CA LEU A 94 -3.51 26.80 0.99
C LEU A 94 -4.31 27.56 2.05
N GLU A 95 -5.40 26.94 2.52
CA GLU A 95 -6.31 27.49 3.51
C GLU A 95 -6.09 26.78 4.86
N TYR A 96 -5.78 27.51 5.93
CA TYR A 96 -5.56 26.94 7.27
C TYR A 96 -6.05 27.84 8.41
N GLY A 97 -6.42 27.22 9.53
CA GLY A 97 -6.89 27.95 10.71
C GLY A 97 -5.80 28.84 11.34
N ALA A 98 -6.17 29.98 11.92
CA ALA A 98 -5.22 30.92 12.54
C ALA A 98 -4.30 30.29 13.61
N SER A 99 -4.78 29.25 14.30
CA SER A 99 -4.10 28.50 15.36
C SER A 99 -3.24 27.34 14.85
N VAL A 100 -3.26 27.05 13.55
CA VAL A 100 -2.45 26.01 12.93
C VAL A 100 -1.10 26.58 12.52
N SER A 101 -0.02 25.93 12.96
CA SER A 101 1.31 26.22 12.42
C SER A 101 1.33 25.81 10.94
N PRO A 102 1.61 26.72 10.00
CA PRO A 102 1.60 26.39 8.58
C PRO A 102 2.68 25.35 8.25
N PRO A 103 2.42 24.48 7.25
CA PRO A 103 3.46 23.63 6.70
C PRO A 103 4.49 24.45 5.93
N THR A 104 5.66 23.86 5.67
CA THR A 104 6.58 24.41 4.68
C THR A 104 6.00 24.13 3.30
N ALA A 105 5.72 25.18 2.52
CA ALA A 105 5.21 25.07 1.16
C ALA A 105 6.10 25.84 0.17
N TYR A 106 6.51 25.18 -0.92
CA TYR A 106 7.42 25.77 -1.90
C TYR A 106 7.18 25.20 -3.31
N THR A 107 7.41 26.04 -4.33
CA THR A 107 7.29 25.66 -5.74
C THR A 107 8.58 25.04 -6.24
N VAL A 108 8.47 24.03 -7.10
CA VAL A 108 9.57 23.34 -7.78
C VAL A 108 9.42 23.53 -9.28
N ALA A 109 10.52 23.85 -9.95
CA ALA A 109 10.55 24.15 -11.37
C ALA A 109 10.38 22.89 -12.23
N ALA A 110 9.97 23.07 -13.49
CA ALA A 110 9.59 21.96 -14.36
C ALA A 110 10.72 20.97 -14.68
N ASP A 111 11.95 21.46 -14.77
CA ASP A 111 13.16 20.68 -15.01
C ASP A 111 13.68 19.95 -13.75
N GLU A 112 13.13 20.25 -12.58
CA GLU A 112 13.46 19.64 -11.30
C GLU A 112 12.46 18.55 -10.87
N THR A 113 11.43 18.27 -11.69
CA THR A 113 10.46 17.20 -11.44
C THR A 113 10.62 16.03 -12.42
N PRO A 114 10.48 14.78 -11.96
CA PRO A 114 10.48 13.62 -12.85
C PRO A 114 9.12 13.36 -13.52
N MET A 115 8.15 14.28 -13.44
CA MET A 115 6.76 14.04 -13.86
C MET A 115 6.61 13.80 -15.37
N VAL A 116 7.42 14.47 -16.20
CA VAL A 116 7.46 14.21 -17.65
C VAL A 116 7.97 12.79 -17.92
N GLN A 117 8.96 12.31 -17.16
CA GLN A 117 9.42 10.92 -17.26
C GLN A 117 8.30 9.95 -16.90
N TYR A 118 7.53 10.23 -15.84
CA TYR A 118 6.42 9.38 -15.41
C TYR A 118 5.28 9.33 -16.44
N ALA A 119 4.96 10.47 -17.07
CA ALA A 119 4.00 10.52 -18.17
C ALA A 119 4.47 9.71 -19.39
N ASN A 120 5.75 9.83 -19.77
CA ASN A 120 6.32 9.04 -20.86
C ASN A 120 6.35 7.53 -20.56
N LEU A 121 6.64 7.15 -19.31
CA LEU A 121 6.55 5.74 -18.86
C LEU A 121 5.13 5.20 -19.01
N HIS A 122 4.13 5.97 -18.58
CA HIS A 122 2.73 5.59 -18.76
C HIS A 122 2.38 5.45 -20.25
N ALA A 123 2.79 6.39 -21.10
CA ALA A 123 2.55 6.30 -22.55
C ALA A 123 3.18 5.04 -23.16
N ALA A 124 4.41 4.68 -22.76
CA ALA A 124 5.05 3.44 -23.22
C ALA A 124 4.28 2.18 -22.75
N LEU A 125 3.82 2.16 -21.50
CA LEU A 125 2.97 1.07 -20.99
C LEU A 125 1.63 1.02 -21.71
N GLN A 126 1.05 2.16 -22.08
CA GLN A 126 -0.18 2.22 -22.85
C GLN A 126 -0.01 1.64 -24.25
N SER A 127 1.10 1.95 -24.93
CA SER A 127 1.43 1.31 -26.21
C SER A 127 1.50 -0.21 -26.09
N LYS A 128 2.08 -0.76 -25.01
CA LYS A 128 2.07 -2.21 -24.76
C LYS A 128 0.65 -2.78 -24.62
N ARG A 129 -0.26 -2.06 -23.95
CA ARG A 129 -1.68 -2.46 -23.85
C ARG A 129 -2.36 -2.46 -25.23
N ASP A 130 -2.12 -1.43 -26.03
CA ASP A 130 -2.72 -1.30 -27.35
C ASP A 130 -2.18 -2.35 -28.34
N GLU A 131 -0.92 -2.74 -28.22
CA GLU A 131 -0.33 -3.86 -28.96
C GLU A 131 -0.95 -5.20 -28.57
N GLY A 132 -1.10 -5.47 -27.26
CA GLY A 132 -1.75 -6.69 -26.76
C GLY A 132 -3.18 -6.84 -27.28
N ARG A 133 -3.97 -5.76 -27.25
CA ARG A 133 -5.35 -5.74 -27.76
C ARG A 133 -5.45 -6.08 -29.26
N LYS A 134 -4.43 -5.75 -30.06
CA LYS A 134 -4.42 -6.02 -31.51
C LYS A 134 -4.14 -7.48 -31.85
N LEU A 135 -3.39 -8.20 -31.01
CA LEU A 135 -2.98 -9.58 -31.28
C LEU A 135 -4.12 -10.60 -31.08
N GLY A 136 -5.15 -10.24 -30.30
CA GLY A 136 -6.35 -11.06 -30.09
C GLY A 136 -6.10 -12.42 -29.42
N PRO A 137 -7.16 -13.22 -29.18
CA PRO A 137 -7.04 -14.50 -28.48
C PRO A 137 -6.25 -15.58 -29.24
N SER A 138 -6.03 -15.39 -30.54
CA SER A 138 -5.48 -16.41 -31.45
C SER A 138 -3.94 -16.42 -31.50
N GLY A 139 -3.27 -15.42 -30.94
CA GLY A 139 -1.81 -15.33 -30.86
C GLY A 139 -1.34 -15.72 -29.47
N GLY A 140 -1.09 -17.02 -29.26
CA GLY A 140 -0.73 -17.62 -27.97
C GLY A 140 -0.15 -16.66 -26.92
N ARG A 141 -0.87 -16.50 -25.80
CA ARG A 141 -0.43 -15.86 -24.55
C ARG A 141 -0.33 -14.32 -24.51
N THR A 142 -0.88 -13.56 -25.47
CA THR A 142 -0.59 -12.10 -25.58
C THR A 142 -1.76 -11.11 -25.40
N ASP A 143 -2.91 -11.52 -24.86
CA ASP A 143 -4.00 -10.58 -24.48
C ASP A 143 -3.85 -10.02 -23.05
N THR A 144 -2.63 -10.03 -22.49
CA THR A 144 -2.38 -9.52 -21.14
C THR A 144 -1.62 -8.22 -21.20
N GLY A 145 -2.15 -7.20 -20.52
CA GLY A 145 -1.52 -5.92 -20.30
C GLY A 145 -0.21 -6.04 -19.51
N PRO A 146 0.58 -4.95 -19.47
CA PRO A 146 1.92 -4.98 -18.92
C PRO A 146 1.89 -5.26 -17.41
N ARG A 147 2.77 -6.15 -16.96
CA ARG A 147 3.03 -6.46 -15.55
C ARG A 147 4.25 -5.68 -15.10
N CYS A 148 4.02 -4.51 -14.51
CA CYS A 148 5.04 -3.54 -14.19
C CYS A 148 5.39 -3.58 -12.69
N LEU A 149 6.64 -3.87 -12.35
CA LEU A 149 7.14 -3.89 -10.98
C LEU A 149 8.01 -2.66 -10.69
N ILE A 150 7.77 -2.02 -9.55
CA ILE A 150 8.54 -0.85 -9.10
C ILE A 150 9.53 -1.29 -8.02
N ALA A 151 10.82 -1.12 -8.28
CA ALA A 151 11.92 -1.56 -7.42
C ALA A 151 12.85 -0.40 -7.01
N GLY A 152 13.51 -0.56 -5.87
CA GLY A 152 14.44 0.44 -5.32
C GLY A 152 14.48 0.40 -3.79
N PRO A 153 15.45 1.07 -3.16
CA PRO A 153 15.61 1.05 -1.70
C PRO A 153 14.47 1.80 -1.00
N VAL A 154 14.53 1.87 0.33
CA VAL A 154 13.58 2.69 1.11
C VAL A 154 13.68 4.17 0.72
N ASP A 155 12.55 4.88 0.80
CA ASP A 155 12.45 6.35 0.63
C ASP A 155 12.96 6.90 -0.71
N VAL A 156 12.64 6.19 -1.81
CA VAL A 156 12.86 6.68 -3.19
C VAL A 156 11.57 7.06 -3.93
N GLY A 157 10.40 6.90 -3.30
CA GLY A 157 9.11 7.28 -3.90
C GLY A 157 8.39 6.15 -4.65
N LYS A 158 8.70 4.88 -4.38
CA LYS A 158 8.06 3.71 -5.03
C LYS A 158 6.53 3.76 -4.99
N THR A 159 5.97 3.85 -3.79
CA THR A 159 4.53 4.00 -3.53
C THR A 159 3.91 5.16 -4.32
N THR A 160 4.59 6.30 -4.39
CA THR A 160 4.13 7.48 -5.12
C THR A 160 4.10 7.23 -6.62
N LEU A 161 5.16 6.65 -7.18
CA LEU A 161 5.21 6.29 -8.61
C LEU A 161 4.15 5.25 -8.96
N THR A 162 4.00 4.21 -8.13
CA THR A 162 2.95 3.20 -8.30
C THR A 162 1.57 3.86 -8.35
N ARG A 163 1.28 4.80 -7.44
CA ARG A 163 0.02 5.55 -7.44
C ARG A 163 -0.19 6.39 -8.69
N ILE A 164 0.82 7.14 -9.11
CA ILE A 164 0.76 7.99 -10.32
C ILE A 164 0.45 7.12 -11.56
N LEU A 165 1.20 6.04 -11.77
CA LEU A 165 1.01 5.17 -12.94
C LEU A 165 -0.33 4.45 -12.92
N THR A 166 -0.81 4.05 -11.74
CA THR A 166 -2.13 3.45 -11.56
C THR A 166 -3.23 4.46 -11.90
N ASN A 167 -3.16 5.68 -11.36
CA ASN A 167 -4.09 6.77 -11.68
C ASN A 167 -4.12 7.10 -13.17
N TYR A 168 -2.96 7.18 -13.83
CA TYR A 168 -2.90 7.43 -15.27
C TYR A 168 -3.53 6.28 -16.08
N ALA A 169 -3.31 5.03 -15.68
CA ALA A 169 -3.95 3.88 -16.32
C ALA A 169 -5.48 3.91 -16.19
N VAL A 170 -6.00 4.32 -15.03
CA VAL A 170 -7.44 4.50 -14.82
C VAL A 170 -7.99 5.65 -15.66
N ARG A 171 -7.30 6.80 -15.69
CA ARG A 171 -7.67 7.95 -16.54
C ARG A 171 -7.68 7.60 -18.03
N ALA A 172 -6.86 6.64 -18.45
CA ALA A 172 -6.85 6.09 -19.81
C ALA A 172 -7.96 5.04 -20.07
N GLY A 173 -8.88 4.84 -19.12
CA GLY A 173 -10.00 3.89 -19.22
C GLY A 173 -9.64 2.44 -18.91
N GLY A 174 -8.49 2.18 -18.28
CA GLY A 174 -8.11 0.86 -17.81
C GLY A 174 -8.55 0.58 -16.37
N THR A 175 -8.56 -0.69 -15.98
CA THR A 175 -8.79 -1.14 -14.60
C THR A 175 -7.61 -2.00 -14.15
N PRO A 176 -6.42 -1.40 -13.89
CA PRO A 176 -5.23 -2.18 -13.56
C PRO A 176 -5.35 -2.85 -12.19
N LEU A 177 -4.67 -3.99 -12.02
CA LEU A 177 -4.44 -4.56 -10.70
C LEU A 177 -3.33 -3.77 -9.98
N LEU A 178 -3.63 -3.30 -8.78
CA LEU A 178 -2.62 -2.80 -7.85
C LEU A 178 -2.19 -3.97 -6.95
N VAL A 179 -0.91 -4.35 -7.04
CA VAL A 179 -0.30 -5.40 -6.22
C VAL A 179 0.67 -4.76 -5.25
N ASP A 180 0.59 -5.12 -3.98
CA ASP A 180 1.44 -4.58 -2.92
C ASP A 180 2.16 -5.70 -2.18
N LEU A 181 3.48 -5.71 -2.34
CA LEU A 181 4.39 -6.66 -1.69
C LEU A 181 5.18 -6.01 -0.54
N ASP A 182 4.90 -4.75 -0.18
CA ASP A 182 5.48 -4.09 1.00
C ASP A 182 4.62 -4.34 2.26
N MET A 183 4.92 -5.44 2.95
CA MET A 183 4.29 -5.79 4.22
C MET A 183 4.54 -4.76 5.34
N GLY A 184 5.59 -3.94 5.24
CA GLY A 184 5.99 -2.99 6.27
C GLY A 184 5.22 -1.67 6.20
N GLN A 185 4.84 -1.24 5.00
CA GLN A 185 4.13 0.02 4.73
C GLN A 185 3.03 -0.18 3.68
N SER A 186 2.07 -1.08 3.96
CA SER A 186 1.08 -1.47 2.96
C SER A 186 0.21 -0.30 2.48
N MET A 187 -0.02 -0.28 1.16
CA MET A 187 -0.91 0.63 0.45
C MET A 187 -2.37 0.20 0.54
N ILE A 188 -2.63 -1.11 0.59
CA ILE A 188 -3.97 -1.69 0.38
C ILE A 188 -4.70 -1.84 1.71
N THR A 189 -4.08 -2.50 2.69
CA THR A 189 -4.74 -2.88 3.95
C THR A 189 -3.76 -2.77 5.13
N VAL A 190 -4.03 -3.47 6.23
CA VAL A 190 -3.16 -3.48 7.41
C VAL A 190 -1.74 -3.99 7.07
N PRO A 191 -0.71 -3.59 7.82
CA PRO A 191 0.65 -4.13 7.66
C PRO A 191 0.71 -5.64 7.93
N GLY A 192 1.76 -6.28 7.42
CA GLY A 192 1.95 -7.72 7.52
C GLY A 192 1.22 -8.51 6.45
N THR A 193 0.86 -7.88 5.33
CA THR A 193 0.12 -8.51 4.25
C THR A 193 0.86 -8.45 2.92
N VAL A 194 0.50 -9.37 2.05
CA VAL A 194 0.76 -9.33 0.62
C VAL A 194 -0.61 -9.32 -0.05
N SER A 195 -0.88 -8.30 -0.86
CA SER A 195 -2.25 -7.99 -1.28
C SER A 195 -2.33 -7.55 -2.73
N ALA A 196 -3.49 -7.74 -3.33
CA ALA A 196 -3.83 -7.19 -4.64
C ALA A 196 -5.29 -6.70 -4.67
N VAL A 197 -5.55 -5.65 -5.43
CA VAL A 197 -6.90 -5.10 -5.61
C VAL A 197 -7.06 -4.55 -7.02
N LEU A 198 -8.26 -4.67 -7.58
CA LEU A 198 -8.62 -4.05 -8.85
C LEU A 198 -8.90 -2.57 -8.63
N ILE A 199 -8.27 -1.69 -9.39
CA ILE A 199 -8.50 -0.26 -9.30
C ILE A 199 -9.40 0.18 -10.45
N GLU A 200 -10.62 0.59 -10.13
CA GLU A 200 -11.64 1.01 -11.10
C GLU A 200 -11.79 2.53 -11.19
N ASP A 201 -11.35 3.26 -10.16
CA ASP A 201 -11.42 4.71 -10.09
C ASP A 201 -10.08 5.29 -9.57
N VAL A 202 -9.82 6.56 -9.90
CA VAL A 202 -8.64 7.27 -9.43
C VAL A 202 -8.64 7.38 -7.91
N ALA A 203 -7.45 7.54 -7.32
CA ALA A 203 -7.35 7.73 -5.88
C ALA A 203 -8.20 8.94 -5.45
N ASP A 204 -9.03 8.76 -4.42
CA ASP A 204 -9.85 9.84 -3.87
C ASP A 204 -8.89 10.90 -3.33
N VAL A 205 -8.94 12.07 -3.95
CA VAL A 205 -8.03 13.17 -3.64
C VAL A 205 -8.16 13.60 -2.17
N ARG A 206 -9.37 13.63 -1.59
CA ARG A 206 -9.60 14.05 -0.20
C ARG A 206 -8.95 13.08 0.78
N ARG A 207 -9.06 11.78 0.48
CA ARG A 207 -8.43 10.72 1.29
C ARG A 207 -6.93 10.57 0.99
N GLY A 208 -6.52 10.89 -0.24
CA GLY A 208 -5.18 10.65 -0.75
C GLY A 208 -4.87 9.16 -0.90
N GLU A 209 -5.89 8.29 -1.07
CA GLU A 209 -5.76 6.83 -1.18
C GLU A 209 -6.76 6.27 -2.20
N PHE A 210 -6.47 5.09 -2.75
CA PHE A 210 -7.43 4.36 -3.57
C PHE A 210 -8.54 3.76 -2.68
N ASN A 211 -9.75 3.65 -3.22
CA ASN A 211 -10.76 2.79 -2.62
C ASN A 211 -10.38 1.34 -2.95
N CYS A 212 -9.85 0.64 -1.94
CA CYS A 212 -9.38 -0.73 -2.08
C CYS A 212 -10.47 -1.71 -1.66
N ASP A 213 -11.59 -1.71 -2.38
CA ASP A 213 -12.72 -2.60 -2.09
C ASP A 213 -12.41 -4.04 -2.51
N ASN A 214 -12.84 -5.02 -1.71
CA ASN A 214 -12.65 -6.45 -1.95
C ASN A 214 -11.21 -6.89 -2.32
N PRO A 215 -10.18 -6.53 -1.52
CA PRO A 215 -8.80 -6.88 -1.85
C PRO A 215 -8.53 -8.38 -1.65
N LEU A 216 -7.82 -9.00 -2.58
CA LEU A 216 -7.23 -10.32 -2.38
C LEU A 216 -6.03 -10.18 -1.44
N THR A 217 -6.16 -10.69 -0.22
CA THR A 217 -5.14 -10.50 0.82
C THR A 217 -4.69 -11.83 1.41
N PHE A 218 -3.38 -12.03 1.46
CA PHE A 218 -2.75 -13.10 2.24
C PHE A 218 -1.98 -12.50 3.42
N PHE A 219 -2.06 -13.17 4.56
CA PHE A 219 -1.44 -12.67 5.79
C PHE A 219 -0.06 -13.30 6.00
N TYR A 220 0.97 -12.49 5.81
CA TYR A 220 2.35 -12.83 6.14
C TYR A 220 2.61 -12.71 7.66
N GLY A 221 1.93 -11.79 8.32
CA GLY A 221 1.96 -11.64 9.78
C GLY A 221 3.08 -10.79 10.34
N HIS A 222 4.11 -10.46 9.56
CA HIS A 222 5.26 -9.69 10.04
C HIS A 222 5.50 -8.42 9.23
N ALA A 223 6.04 -7.38 9.87
CA ALA A 223 6.37 -6.12 9.19
C ALA A 223 7.73 -6.17 8.45
N ASN A 224 8.50 -7.25 8.60
CA ASN A 224 9.81 -7.43 7.99
C ASN A 224 9.89 -8.84 7.35
N PRO A 225 10.25 -8.97 6.07
CA PRO A 225 10.40 -10.26 5.39
C PRO A 225 11.48 -11.18 5.99
N SER A 226 12.46 -10.63 6.71
CA SER A 226 13.57 -11.41 7.28
C SER A 226 13.13 -12.33 8.42
N GLU A 227 11.94 -12.10 8.98
CA GLU A 227 11.36 -12.94 10.04
C GLU A 227 11.07 -14.35 9.50
N ASN A 228 10.64 -14.45 8.24
CA ASN A 228 10.35 -15.72 7.59
C ASN A 228 10.33 -15.56 6.06
N MET A 229 11.46 -15.77 5.41
CA MET A 229 11.57 -15.60 3.96
C MET A 229 10.79 -16.66 3.17
N ASP A 230 10.76 -17.90 3.68
CA ASP A 230 10.11 -19.02 3.01
C ASP A 230 8.59 -18.81 2.97
N LEU A 231 8.01 -18.34 4.09
CA LEU A 231 6.61 -17.94 4.14
C LEU A 231 6.31 -16.76 3.19
N TYR A 232 7.20 -15.77 3.12
CA TYR A 232 7.01 -14.64 2.21
C TYR A 232 6.99 -15.12 0.74
N LYS A 233 7.94 -15.97 0.33
CA LYS A 233 7.98 -16.57 -1.01
C LYS A 233 6.69 -17.34 -1.32
N GLN A 234 6.26 -18.22 -0.41
CA GLN A 234 5.03 -19.00 -0.58
C GLN A 234 3.78 -18.11 -0.67
N THR A 235 3.75 -17.00 0.08
CA THR A 235 2.64 -16.03 0.04
C THR A 235 2.58 -15.32 -1.32
N VAL A 236 3.73 -14.91 -1.86
CA VAL A 236 3.84 -14.28 -3.19
C VAL A 236 3.47 -15.26 -4.31
N GLU A 237 3.93 -16.52 -4.23
CA GLU A 237 3.54 -17.59 -5.16
C GLU A 237 2.03 -17.79 -5.17
N ARG A 238 1.42 -17.86 -3.97
CA ARG A 238 -0.02 -18.07 -3.86
C ARG A 238 -0.80 -16.88 -4.43
N LEU A 239 -0.38 -15.66 -4.16
CA LEU A 239 -0.95 -14.46 -4.78
C LEU A 239 -0.86 -14.55 -6.31
N ALA A 240 0.32 -14.87 -6.85
CA ALA A 240 0.56 -14.93 -8.28
C ALA A 240 -0.35 -15.95 -8.99
N VAL A 241 -0.52 -17.15 -8.40
CA VAL A 241 -1.42 -18.18 -8.95
C VAL A 241 -2.87 -17.71 -9.03
N VAL A 242 -3.36 -17.04 -7.99
CA VAL A 242 -4.74 -16.53 -7.97
C VAL A 242 -4.91 -15.38 -8.96
N LEU A 243 -3.94 -14.48 -9.07
CA LEU A 243 -3.97 -13.39 -10.04
C LEU A 243 -3.91 -13.90 -11.49
N ASP A 244 -3.09 -14.92 -11.78
CA ASP A 244 -3.04 -15.54 -13.09
C ASP A 244 -4.39 -16.19 -13.46
N THR A 245 -5.02 -16.87 -12.50
CA THR A 245 -6.36 -17.45 -12.68
C THR A 245 -7.40 -16.36 -12.96
N PHE A 246 -7.36 -15.27 -12.18
CA PHE A 246 -8.25 -14.13 -12.33
C PHE A 246 -8.11 -13.47 -13.71
N LEU A 247 -6.87 -13.19 -14.16
CA LEU A 247 -6.58 -12.51 -15.43
C LEU A 247 -6.79 -13.39 -16.66
N SER A 248 -6.76 -14.72 -16.50
CA SER A 248 -7.04 -15.67 -17.59
C SER A 248 -8.54 -15.83 -17.87
N SER A 249 -9.41 -15.30 -17.01
CA SER A 249 -10.85 -15.34 -17.20
C SER A 249 -11.30 -14.27 -18.19
N ASN A 250 -12.08 -14.68 -19.21
CA ASN A 250 -12.67 -13.76 -20.19
C ASN A 250 -13.59 -12.70 -19.55
N ALA A 251 -14.17 -12.99 -18.38
CA ALA A 251 -14.97 -12.03 -17.63
C ALA A 251 -14.15 -10.84 -17.12
N ASN A 252 -12.82 -11.00 -17.03
CA ASN A 252 -11.89 -10.00 -16.51
C ASN A 252 -10.97 -9.45 -17.62
N SER A 253 -11.42 -9.44 -18.88
CA SER A 253 -10.61 -9.00 -20.03
C SER A 253 -10.13 -7.55 -19.93
N ILE A 254 -10.92 -6.65 -19.34
CA ILE A 254 -10.51 -5.26 -19.09
C ILE A 254 -9.34 -5.23 -18.10
N ALA A 255 -9.43 -5.96 -16.99
CA ALA A 255 -8.33 -6.07 -16.02
C ALA A 255 -7.10 -6.74 -16.63
N SER A 256 -7.31 -7.81 -17.41
CA SER A 256 -6.27 -8.53 -18.12
C SER A 256 -5.49 -7.62 -19.04
N SER A 257 -6.17 -6.90 -19.95
CA SER A 257 -5.55 -5.96 -20.88
C SER A 257 -5.00 -4.68 -20.21
N SER A 258 -5.47 -4.34 -19.01
CA SER A 258 -4.95 -3.20 -18.23
C SER A 258 -3.61 -3.51 -17.55
N GLY A 259 -3.35 -4.78 -17.27
CA GLY A 259 -2.13 -5.23 -16.63
C GLY A 259 -2.10 -4.96 -15.13
N MET A 260 -0.91 -4.93 -14.54
CA MET A 260 -0.73 -4.74 -13.10
C MET A 260 0.46 -3.84 -12.75
N PHE A 261 0.34 -3.15 -11.62
CA PHE A 261 1.42 -2.38 -11.00
C PHE A 261 1.79 -2.98 -9.65
N VAL A 262 3.04 -3.39 -9.50
CA VAL A 262 3.55 -4.10 -8.32
C VAL A 262 4.46 -3.19 -7.50
N ASN A 263 3.99 -2.75 -6.33
CA ASN A 263 4.81 -2.08 -5.32
C ASN A 263 5.62 -3.10 -4.53
N THR A 264 6.87 -2.79 -4.19
CA THR A 264 7.77 -3.68 -3.46
C THR A 264 8.35 -3.04 -2.20
N MET A 265 8.85 -3.88 -1.30
CA MET A 265 9.60 -3.43 -0.12
C MET A 265 10.95 -2.80 -0.49
N GLY A 266 11.57 -2.09 0.46
CA GLY A 266 12.84 -1.38 0.25
C GLY A 266 14.13 -2.16 0.50
N TRP A 267 14.07 -3.48 0.70
CA TRP A 267 15.25 -4.31 0.93
C TRP A 267 15.74 -4.90 -0.40
N VAL A 268 16.83 -4.37 -0.93
CA VAL A 268 17.31 -4.63 -2.30
C VAL A 268 18.66 -5.34 -2.37
N ASP A 269 19.29 -5.61 -1.22
CA ASP A 269 20.61 -6.25 -1.13
C ASP A 269 20.49 -7.67 -0.58
N GLY A 270 21.41 -8.55 -0.99
CA GLY A 270 21.52 -9.93 -0.49
C GLY A 270 20.21 -10.70 -0.64
N GLN A 271 19.69 -11.20 0.47
CA GLN A 271 18.40 -11.92 0.53
C GLN A 271 17.22 -11.08 0.00
N GLY A 272 17.22 -9.76 0.17
CA GLY A 272 16.19 -8.89 -0.39
C GLY A 272 16.18 -8.90 -1.92
N TYR A 273 17.36 -8.98 -2.55
CA TYR A 273 17.49 -9.13 -4.00
C TYR A 273 16.93 -10.47 -4.49
N GLU A 274 17.17 -11.56 -3.75
CA GLU A 274 16.59 -12.88 -4.07
C GLU A 274 15.06 -12.86 -4.00
N LEU A 275 14.48 -12.20 -2.99
CA LEU A 275 13.02 -12.03 -2.87
C LEU A 275 12.44 -11.19 -4.01
N LEU A 276 13.19 -10.18 -4.49
CA LEU A 276 12.81 -9.38 -5.65
C LEU A 276 12.82 -10.22 -6.94
N LEU A 277 13.86 -11.02 -7.18
CA LEU A 277 13.92 -11.92 -8.33
C LEU A 277 12.78 -12.95 -8.30
N HIS A 278 12.51 -13.53 -7.13
CA HIS A 278 11.40 -14.46 -6.92
C HIS A 278 10.05 -13.83 -7.28
N ALA A 279 9.80 -12.58 -6.85
CA ALA A 279 8.58 -11.86 -7.18
C ALA A 279 8.46 -11.55 -8.67
N ILE A 280 9.55 -11.15 -9.33
CA ILE A 280 9.59 -10.91 -10.79
C ILE A 280 9.16 -12.17 -11.55
N GLU A 281 9.73 -13.33 -11.18
CA GLU A 281 9.45 -14.62 -11.82
C GLU A 281 8.01 -15.08 -11.55
N CYS A 282 7.58 -15.11 -10.27
CA CYS A 282 6.25 -15.57 -9.88
C CYS A 282 5.13 -14.76 -10.54
N LEU A 283 5.25 -13.42 -10.51
CA LEU A 283 4.25 -12.53 -11.08
C LEU A 283 4.39 -12.36 -12.60
N LYS A 284 5.36 -13.01 -13.24
CA LYS A 284 5.64 -12.93 -14.68
C LYS A 284 5.80 -11.47 -15.15
N VAL A 285 6.52 -10.68 -14.38
CA VAL A 285 6.77 -9.25 -14.62
C VAL A 285 7.54 -9.04 -15.94
N ASP A 286 7.01 -8.21 -16.83
CA ASP A 286 7.66 -7.88 -18.11
C ASP A 286 8.42 -6.54 -18.08
N THR A 287 8.14 -5.68 -17.10
CA THR A 287 8.75 -4.36 -16.99
C THR A 287 9.13 -4.08 -15.54
N VAL A 288 10.40 -3.79 -15.26
CA VAL A 288 10.89 -3.38 -13.94
C VAL A 288 11.37 -1.94 -13.98
N LEU A 289 10.75 -1.08 -13.17
CA LEU A 289 11.12 0.32 -12.98
C LEU A 289 12.02 0.44 -11.75
N VAL A 290 13.31 0.74 -11.96
CA VAL A 290 14.30 0.88 -10.89
C VAL A 290 14.49 2.35 -10.55
N ILE A 291 14.08 2.76 -9.35
CA ILE A 291 14.16 4.15 -8.89
C ILE A 291 15.47 4.39 -8.13
N GLY A 292 16.29 5.33 -8.64
CA GLY A 292 17.39 5.93 -7.88
C GLY A 292 18.45 4.98 -7.33
N HIS A 293 18.69 3.81 -7.97
CA HIS A 293 19.65 2.82 -7.47
C HIS A 293 20.43 2.10 -8.59
N ASP A 294 21.58 2.65 -8.95
CA ASP A 294 22.39 2.24 -10.11
C ASP A 294 22.91 0.81 -9.99
N ARG A 295 23.30 0.40 -8.78
CA ARG A 295 23.75 -0.98 -8.53
C ARG A 295 22.65 -1.99 -8.83
N LEU A 296 21.44 -1.75 -8.34
CA LEU A 296 20.29 -2.63 -8.56
C LEU A 296 19.89 -2.65 -10.04
N TYR A 297 19.88 -1.48 -10.69
CA TYR A 297 19.62 -1.38 -12.12
C TYR A 297 20.58 -2.27 -12.93
N ASN A 298 21.88 -2.18 -12.67
CA ASN A 298 22.89 -2.97 -13.37
C ASN A 298 22.79 -4.47 -13.03
N GLN A 299 22.52 -4.83 -11.77
CA GLN A 299 22.31 -6.23 -11.37
C GLN A 299 21.13 -6.85 -12.11
N LEU A 300 19.97 -6.19 -12.12
CA LEU A 300 18.77 -6.65 -12.82
C LEU A 300 18.99 -6.67 -14.33
N LYS A 301 19.61 -5.62 -14.88
CA LYS A 301 19.94 -5.56 -16.30
C LYS A 301 20.84 -6.70 -16.73
N ASN A 302 21.83 -7.08 -15.93
CA ASN A 302 22.71 -8.21 -16.23
C ASN A 302 22.00 -9.56 -16.08
N LYS A 303 21.11 -9.71 -15.08
CA LYS A 303 20.34 -10.93 -14.85
C LYS A 303 19.31 -11.19 -15.95
N PHE A 304 18.64 -10.14 -16.43
CA PHE A 304 17.59 -10.21 -17.45
C PHE A 304 18.05 -9.68 -18.83
N ALA A 305 19.36 -9.50 -19.01
CA ALA A 305 19.90 -9.07 -20.30
C ALA A 305 19.51 -10.11 -21.36
N PHE A 306 18.67 -9.69 -22.30
CA PHE A 306 18.60 -10.34 -23.59
C PHE A 306 19.95 -10.15 -24.25
N THR A 307 20.81 -11.16 -24.17
CA THR A 307 22.03 -11.22 -24.97
C THR A 307 21.59 -11.30 -26.43
N LYS A 308 21.36 -10.14 -27.05
CA LYS A 308 21.31 -9.92 -28.50
C LYS A 308 22.63 -10.30 -29.21
N LYS A 309 23.51 -11.09 -28.58
CA LYS A 309 24.85 -11.37 -29.08
C LYS A 309 25.09 -12.80 -29.52
N ASN A 310 24.20 -13.77 -29.28
CA ASN A 310 24.31 -15.08 -29.92
C ASN A 310 23.00 -15.90 -29.83
N PRO A 311 22.44 -16.38 -30.96
CA PRO A 311 21.36 -17.37 -30.97
C PRO A 311 21.70 -18.68 -30.22
N ALA A 312 22.99 -18.96 -30.01
CA ALA A 312 23.46 -20.12 -29.26
C ALA A 312 23.36 -19.95 -27.72
N GLU A 313 23.32 -18.71 -27.21
CA GLU A 313 23.16 -18.42 -25.77
C GLU A 313 21.68 -18.28 -25.36
N GLU A 314 20.78 -18.20 -26.35
CA GLU A 314 19.32 -18.16 -26.16
C GLU A 314 18.80 -19.44 -25.48
N GLN A 315 19.55 -20.55 -25.59
CA GLN A 315 19.27 -21.83 -24.93
C GLN A 315 19.77 -21.90 -23.47
N ALA A 316 20.53 -20.91 -22.99
CA ALA A 316 21.13 -20.90 -21.66
C ALA A 316 20.44 -19.96 -20.65
N ALA A 317 19.43 -19.20 -21.06
CA ALA A 317 18.63 -18.40 -20.13
C ALA A 317 17.68 -19.31 -19.34
N GLU A 318 18.04 -19.63 -18.08
CA GLU A 318 17.27 -20.53 -17.19
C GLU A 318 15.76 -20.21 -17.08
N SER A 319 15.33 -18.96 -17.32
CA SER A 319 13.91 -18.56 -17.20
C SER A 319 13.23 -18.20 -18.53
N GLY A 320 13.95 -18.03 -19.63
CA GLY A 320 13.39 -17.63 -20.95
C GLY A 320 12.53 -16.34 -20.94
N MET A 321 12.54 -15.56 -19.84
CA MET A 321 11.54 -14.54 -19.57
C MET A 321 11.99 -13.15 -20.03
N LYS A 322 11.13 -12.46 -20.80
CA LYS A 322 11.44 -11.12 -21.31
C LYS A 322 11.07 -10.00 -20.35
N VAL A 323 12.08 -9.49 -19.65
CA VAL A 323 11.96 -8.40 -18.67
C VAL A 323 12.73 -7.17 -19.13
N GLU A 324 12.01 -6.07 -19.34
CA GLU A 324 12.57 -4.76 -19.64
C GLU A 324 12.94 -4.03 -18.35
N ILE A 325 14.19 -3.61 -18.21
CA ILE A 325 14.68 -2.89 -17.03
C ILE A 325 14.84 -1.40 -17.36
N VAL A 326 14.04 -0.55 -16.73
CA VAL A 326 14.02 0.90 -16.96
C VAL A 326 14.51 1.64 -15.72
N LYS A 327 15.45 2.58 -15.91
CA LYS A 327 15.93 3.45 -14.84
C LYS A 327 15.00 4.65 -14.70
N VAL A 328 14.61 4.96 -13.47
CA VAL A 328 13.68 6.06 -13.14
C VAL A 328 14.35 7.03 -12.17
N ALA A 329 14.18 8.33 -12.43
CA ALA A 329 14.69 9.38 -11.56
C ALA A 329 13.88 9.40 -10.25
N ARG A 330 14.62 9.52 -9.15
CA ARG A 330 14.03 9.79 -7.83
C ARG A 330 13.54 11.24 -7.81
N SER A 331 12.38 11.50 -7.22
CA SER A 331 11.96 12.86 -6.87
C SER A 331 12.68 13.33 -5.61
N ASP A 332 13.25 14.52 -5.65
CA ASP A 332 13.90 15.15 -4.49
C ASP A 332 12.92 15.53 -3.38
N GLY A 333 11.62 15.56 -3.67
CA GLY A 333 10.57 15.76 -2.67
C GLY A 333 10.34 14.55 -1.76
N VAL A 334 11.04 13.43 -1.99
CA VAL A 334 10.91 12.24 -1.16
C VAL A 334 11.69 12.40 0.14
N VAL A 335 10.95 12.60 1.22
CA VAL A 335 11.48 12.75 2.57
C VAL A 335 11.81 11.39 3.19
N ALA A 336 13.02 11.26 3.74
CA ALA A 336 13.44 10.08 4.48
C ALA A 336 12.58 9.86 5.73
N ARG A 337 12.36 8.59 6.09
CA ARG A 337 11.52 8.19 7.24
C ARG A 337 12.30 7.30 8.18
N ASP A 338 12.43 7.77 9.41
CA ASP A 338 12.95 6.97 10.52
C ASP A 338 11.97 5.83 10.91
N ALA A 339 12.43 4.97 11.82
CA ALA A 339 11.66 3.84 12.32
C ALA A 339 10.37 4.27 13.05
N SER A 340 10.39 5.42 13.73
CA SER A 340 9.24 5.96 14.46
C SER A 340 8.12 6.37 13.51
N ARG A 341 8.45 7.13 12.45
CA ARG A 341 7.50 7.56 11.41
C ARG A 341 6.91 6.37 10.66
N ARG A 342 7.69 5.32 10.40
CA ARG A 342 7.18 4.06 9.81
C ARG A 342 6.23 3.35 10.75
N LYS A 343 6.54 3.31 12.05
CA LYS A 343 5.65 2.73 13.07
C LYS A 343 4.34 3.52 13.16
N ALA A 344 4.40 4.84 13.25
CA ALA A 344 3.21 5.70 13.26
C ALA A 344 2.36 5.54 11.99
N ALA A 345 2.99 5.40 10.82
CA ALA A 345 2.27 5.13 9.57
C ALA A 345 1.57 3.76 9.58
N ARG A 346 2.21 2.71 10.13
CA ARG A 346 1.57 1.40 10.33
C ARG A 346 0.36 1.49 11.24
N GLU A 347 0.51 2.17 12.38
CA GLU A 347 -0.60 2.38 13.33
C GLU A 347 -1.74 3.17 12.67
N LYS A 348 -1.42 4.26 11.95
CA LYS A 348 -2.41 5.02 11.17
C LYS A 348 -3.15 4.16 10.16
N LYS A 349 -2.46 3.24 9.46
CA LYS A 349 -3.09 2.33 8.50
C LYS A 349 -4.03 1.32 9.19
N ILE A 350 -3.64 0.80 10.36
CA ILE A 350 -4.51 -0.08 11.16
C ILE A 350 -5.72 0.68 11.68
N HIS A 351 -5.53 1.89 12.21
CA HIS A 351 -6.64 2.80 12.59
C HIS A 351 -7.59 3.05 11.41
N GLY A 352 -7.03 3.38 10.23
CA GLY A 352 -7.82 3.62 9.02
C GLY A 352 -8.58 2.39 8.53
N TYR A 353 -8.09 1.17 8.78
CA TYR A 353 -8.83 -0.06 8.47
C TYR A 353 -10.10 -0.22 9.31
N PHE A 354 -10.05 0.07 10.62
CA PHE A 354 -11.21 -0.10 11.51
C PHE A 354 -12.15 1.10 11.52
N TYR A 355 -11.61 2.31 11.51
CA TYR A 355 -12.38 3.54 11.67
C TYR A 355 -12.55 4.31 10.36
N GLY A 356 -11.88 3.93 9.28
CA GLY A 356 -11.85 4.70 8.04
C GLY A 356 -10.84 5.86 8.11
N PRO A 357 -10.37 6.36 6.95
CA PRO A 357 -9.39 7.46 6.88
C PRO A 357 -9.87 8.77 7.50
N THR A 358 -11.18 9.00 7.54
CA THR A 358 -11.84 10.19 8.09
C THR A 358 -12.69 9.88 9.32
N ARG A 359 -12.53 8.70 9.93
CA ARG A 359 -13.35 8.20 11.06
C ARG A 359 -14.83 8.03 10.73
N GLU A 360 -15.13 7.68 9.49
CA GLU A 360 -16.47 7.44 8.98
C GLU A 360 -17.01 6.04 9.29
N LEU A 361 -16.14 5.08 9.64
CA LEU A 361 -16.51 3.71 9.96
C LEU A 361 -16.65 3.53 11.47
N ASN A 362 -17.60 2.68 11.86
CA ASN A 362 -17.90 2.38 13.26
C ASN A 362 -17.63 0.89 13.52
N PRO A 363 -16.44 0.53 14.01
CA PRO A 363 -16.12 -0.86 14.31
C PRO A 363 -16.84 -1.35 15.57
N PHE A 364 -16.98 -2.66 15.71
CA PHE A 364 -17.76 -3.32 16.75
C PHE A 364 -16.87 -4.08 17.73
N SER A 365 -17.03 -3.80 19.04
CA SER A 365 -16.40 -4.59 20.10
C SER A 365 -17.23 -5.83 20.40
N ARG A 366 -16.59 -7.00 20.46
CA ARG A 366 -17.22 -8.30 20.71
C ARG A 366 -16.37 -9.15 21.63
N SER A 367 -17.02 -9.88 22.53
CA SER A 367 -16.39 -10.92 23.34
C SER A 367 -16.78 -12.30 22.83
N VAL A 368 -15.80 -13.19 22.71
CA VAL A 368 -15.98 -14.59 22.29
C VAL A 368 -15.36 -15.52 23.31
N GLN A 369 -15.93 -16.72 23.46
CA GLN A 369 -15.28 -17.76 24.25
C GLN A 369 -14.03 -18.26 23.53
N ILE A 370 -12.92 -18.44 24.24
CA ILE A 370 -11.65 -18.92 23.68
C ILE A 370 -11.85 -20.30 23.02
N SER A 371 -12.78 -21.12 23.51
CA SER A 371 -13.13 -22.42 22.93
C SER A 371 -13.80 -22.33 21.56
N GLN A 372 -14.37 -21.18 21.18
CA GLN A 372 -15.06 -20.99 19.91
C GLN A 372 -14.13 -20.58 18.77
N VAL A 373 -12.87 -20.23 19.07
CA VAL A 373 -11.87 -19.81 18.09
C VAL A 373 -10.59 -20.64 18.22
N SER A 374 -9.84 -20.76 17.13
CA SER A 374 -8.52 -21.38 17.14
C SER A 374 -7.51 -20.41 16.55
N VAL A 375 -6.49 -20.07 17.33
CA VAL A 375 -5.42 -19.16 16.90
C VAL A 375 -4.21 -19.99 16.49
N TYR A 376 -3.68 -19.66 15.32
CA TYR A 376 -2.51 -20.31 14.71
C TYR A 376 -1.40 -19.30 14.47
N ARG A 377 -0.17 -19.78 14.44
CA ARG A 377 1.02 -19.05 14.00
C ARG A 377 1.73 -19.87 12.93
N VAL A 378 2.35 -19.20 11.97
CA VAL A 378 3.14 -19.84 10.92
C VAL A 378 4.62 -19.66 11.23
N GLY A 379 5.34 -20.76 11.38
CA GLY A 379 6.73 -20.75 11.80
C GLY A 379 6.94 -20.20 13.21
N GLY A 380 8.21 -19.98 13.59
CA GLY A 380 8.56 -19.33 14.85
C GLY A 380 8.40 -20.20 16.10
N GLY A 381 8.63 -21.51 16.00
CA GLY A 381 8.95 -22.33 17.17
C GLY A 381 10.25 -21.84 17.85
N PRO A 382 10.48 -22.18 19.14
CA PRO A 382 11.71 -21.77 19.82
C PRO A 382 12.94 -22.26 19.05
N MET A 383 13.69 -21.32 18.46
CA MET A 383 15.00 -21.61 17.90
C MET A 383 15.94 -21.95 19.07
N ALA A 384 16.28 -23.23 19.21
CA ALA A 384 17.42 -23.59 20.05
C ALA A 384 18.67 -22.89 19.48
N PRO A 385 19.54 -22.31 20.33
CA PRO A 385 20.77 -21.70 19.86
C PRO A 385 21.56 -22.73 19.03
N LEU A 386 22.26 -22.27 17.98
CA LEU A 386 23.03 -23.14 17.07
C LEU A 386 23.99 -24.10 17.81
N SER A 387 24.45 -23.71 19.01
CA SER A 387 25.29 -24.52 19.90
C SER A 387 24.59 -25.73 20.54
N ALA A 388 23.26 -25.79 20.49
CA ALA A 388 22.42 -26.85 21.05
C ALA A 388 21.86 -27.80 19.97
N LEU A 389 22.23 -27.61 18.70
CA LEU A 389 21.76 -28.43 17.58
C LEU A 389 22.83 -29.47 17.15
N PRO A 390 22.47 -30.75 16.98
CA PRO A 390 23.38 -31.76 16.45
C PRO A 390 23.91 -31.40 15.05
N ILE A 391 25.15 -31.77 14.75
CA ILE A 391 25.75 -31.58 13.43
C ILE A 391 24.91 -32.37 12.40
N GLY A 392 24.24 -31.65 11.48
CA GLY A 392 23.42 -32.23 10.40
C GLY A 392 21.95 -31.78 10.33
N THR A 393 21.44 -31.02 11.30
CA THR A 393 20.02 -30.60 11.33
C THR A 393 19.66 -29.35 10.53
N ALA A 394 20.63 -28.60 9.97
CA ALA A 394 20.36 -27.37 9.21
C ALA A 394 19.40 -27.54 8.00
N ASN A 395 19.26 -28.77 7.48
CA ASN A 395 18.36 -29.10 6.36
C ASN A 395 16.95 -29.54 6.79
N ARG A 396 16.67 -29.72 8.10
CA ARG A 396 15.30 -29.95 8.62
C ARG A 396 14.52 -28.66 8.83
N ASP A 397 15.15 -27.50 8.65
CA ASP A 397 14.62 -26.19 9.04
C ASP A 397 13.57 -25.61 8.06
N ALA A 398 13.56 -26.02 6.79
CA ALA A 398 12.64 -25.46 5.79
C ALA A 398 11.18 -25.84 6.04
N SER A 399 10.90 -27.09 6.45
CA SER A 399 9.54 -27.54 6.76
C SER A 399 9.02 -27.01 8.09
N ASP A 400 9.89 -26.61 9.02
CA ASP A 400 9.50 -26.02 10.30
C ASP A 400 9.20 -24.51 10.17
N ARG A 401 9.86 -23.81 9.24
CA ARG A 401 9.63 -22.38 8.97
C ARG A 401 8.23 -22.09 8.44
N THR A 402 7.66 -22.97 7.64
CA THR A 402 6.29 -22.81 7.13
C THR A 402 5.27 -23.68 7.90
N LYS A 403 5.68 -24.31 9.01
CA LYS A 403 4.78 -25.14 9.80
C LYS A 403 3.71 -24.29 10.48
N VAL A 404 2.46 -24.68 10.27
CA VAL A 404 1.31 -24.09 10.96
C VAL A 404 1.18 -24.73 12.35
N GLN A 405 1.19 -23.90 13.40
CA GLN A 405 1.09 -24.36 14.79
C GLN A 405 -0.06 -23.67 15.50
N LYS A 406 -0.91 -24.46 16.14
CA LYS A 406 -1.96 -23.93 17.02
C LYS A 406 -1.32 -23.39 18.29
N ILE A 407 -1.64 -22.15 18.67
CA ILE A 407 -1.13 -21.52 19.88
C ILE A 407 -2.25 -21.35 20.92
N SER A 408 -1.89 -21.40 22.20
CA SER A 408 -2.84 -21.09 23.27
C SER A 408 -3.12 -19.59 23.30
N VAL A 409 -4.40 -19.21 23.42
CA VAL A 409 -4.79 -17.80 23.61
C VAL A 409 -4.40 -17.36 25.01
N GLN A 410 -3.41 -16.47 25.10
CA GLN A 410 -2.93 -15.89 26.35
C GLN A 410 -2.94 -14.36 26.30
N ARG A 411 -2.62 -13.72 27.44
CA ARG A 411 -2.61 -12.25 27.57
C ARG A 411 -1.65 -11.55 26.62
N ASP A 412 -0.64 -12.26 26.11
CA ASP A 412 0.31 -11.74 25.13
C ASP A 412 -0.35 -11.42 23.78
N LEU A 413 -1.51 -11.99 23.46
CA LEU A 413 -2.27 -11.63 22.25
C LEU A 413 -2.96 -10.27 22.36
N THR A 414 -3.03 -9.67 23.55
CA THR A 414 -3.59 -8.30 23.71
C THR A 414 -2.84 -7.31 22.80
N HIS A 415 -3.60 -6.43 22.16
CA HIS A 415 -3.16 -5.45 21.16
C HIS A 415 -2.67 -6.05 19.83
N SER A 416 -2.85 -7.35 19.60
CA SER A 416 -2.46 -7.99 18.34
C SER A 416 -3.54 -7.82 17.28
N VAL A 417 -3.09 -7.65 16.03
CA VAL A 417 -3.96 -7.76 14.86
C VAL A 417 -3.94 -9.22 14.41
N LEU A 418 -5.10 -9.87 14.43
CA LEU A 418 -5.27 -11.25 13.98
C LEU A 418 -6.00 -11.26 12.64
N ALA A 419 -5.54 -12.10 11.72
CA ALA A 419 -6.23 -12.32 10.46
C ALA A 419 -7.29 -13.40 10.60
N VAL A 420 -8.46 -13.17 10.03
CA VAL A 420 -9.55 -14.17 9.96
C VAL A 420 -9.39 -14.95 8.66
N SER A 421 -8.94 -16.20 8.73
CA SER A 421 -8.59 -17.00 7.54
C SER A 421 -9.84 -17.59 6.88
N HIS A 422 -9.87 -17.64 5.54
CA HIS A 422 -10.86 -18.41 4.80
C HIS A 422 -10.58 -19.92 4.76
N ALA A 423 -9.47 -20.38 5.35
CA ALA A 423 -9.17 -21.80 5.48
C ALA A 423 -10.32 -22.53 6.20
N LYS A 424 -10.66 -23.72 5.70
CA LYS A 424 -11.60 -24.63 6.36
C LYS A 424 -10.89 -25.51 7.37
N ASP A 425 -9.68 -25.94 7.02
CA ASP A 425 -8.82 -26.78 7.83
C ASP A 425 -7.48 -26.09 8.11
N PRO A 426 -6.79 -26.39 9.22
CA PRO A 426 -5.52 -25.73 9.58
C PRO A 426 -4.41 -25.90 8.53
N GLU A 427 -4.45 -26.98 7.77
CA GLU A 427 -3.48 -27.29 6.71
C GLU A 427 -3.58 -26.32 5.52
N ASP A 428 -4.77 -25.73 5.32
CA ASP A 428 -5.05 -24.79 4.23
C ASP A 428 -4.68 -23.33 4.57
N ILE A 429 -4.20 -23.04 5.79
CA ILE A 429 -3.92 -21.68 6.24
C ILE A 429 -2.94 -20.95 5.30
N LEU A 430 -1.91 -21.65 4.81
CA LEU A 430 -0.88 -21.07 3.93
C LEU A 430 -1.39 -20.82 2.50
N SER A 431 -2.41 -21.55 2.08
CA SER A 431 -2.98 -21.47 0.72
C SER A 431 -4.25 -20.61 0.68
N SER A 432 -4.76 -20.18 1.84
CA SER A 432 -6.02 -19.43 1.95
C SER A 432 -5.78 -17.94 2.13
N ASN A 433 -6.57 -17.13 1.42
CA ASN A 433 -6.66 -15.70 1.68
C ASN A 433 -7.43 -15.44 2.99
N VAL A 434 -7.45 -14.18 3.41
CA VAL A 434 -8.12 -13.77 4.66
C VAL A 434 -9.36 -12.94 4.36
N ALA A 435 -10.39 -13.11 5.20
CA ALA A 435 -11.63 -12.35 5.13
C ALA A 435 -11.46 -10.91 5.62
N GLY A 436 -10.49 -10.69 6.50
CA GLY A 436 -10.24 -9.41 7.13
C GLY A 436 -9.44 -9.59 8.43
N PHE A 437 -9.43 -8.54 9.24
CA PHE A 437 -8.63 -8.47 10.44
C PHE A 437 -9.47 -8.06 11.65
N ILE A 438 -9.11 -8.60 12.81
CA ILE A 438 -9.63 -8.19 14.11
C ILE A 438 -8.48 -7.68 14.98
N HIS A 439 -8.80 -6.79 15.91
CA HIS A 439 -7.84 -6.29 16.87
C HIS A 439 -8.22 -6.76 18.28
N VAL A 440 -7.33 -7.50 18.93
CA VAL A 440 -7.59 -8.03 20.27
C VAL A 440 -7.41 -6.91 21.29
N THR A 441 -8.48 -6.55 21.99
CA THR A 441 -8.47 -5.48 23.00
C THR A 441 -8.21 -6.03 24.39
N GLU A 442 -8.68 -7.25 24.70
CA GLU A 442 -8.54 -7.87 26.01
C GLU A 442 -8.56 -9.39 25.91
N VAL A 443 -7.78 -10.07 26.76
CA VAL A 443 -7.82 -11.52 26.94
C VAL A 443 -7.97 -11.86 28.42
N ASP A 444 -9.13 -12.40 28.79
CA ASP A 444 -9.40 -12.93 30.12
C ASP A 444 -9.28 -14.46 30.12
N VAL A 445 -8.09 -14.93 30.49
CA VAL A 445 -7.78 -16.36 30.60
C VAL A 445 -8.57 -17.06 31.72
N GLN A 446 -8.94 -16.33 32.79
CA GLN A 446 -9.68 -16.92 33.91
C GLN A 446 -11.13 -17.17 33.55
N ARG A 447 -11.76 -16.21 32.84
CA ARG A 447 -13.12 -16.35 32.31
C ARG A 447 -13.18 -17.15 31.00
N GLY A 448 -12.04 -17.43 30.38
CA GLY A 448 -11.96 -18.13 29.11
C GLY A 448 -12.49 -17.31 27.93
N SER A 449 -12.40 -15.98 27.99
CA SER A 449 -12.97 -15.07 26.97
C SER A 449 -11.92 -14.14 26.36
N MET A 450 -12.10 -13.80 25.09
CA MET A 450 -11.31 -12.83 24.35
C MET A 450 -12.22 -11.73 23.80
N THR A 451 -11.88 -10.47 24.04
CA THR A 451 -12.58 -9.32 23.47
C THR A 451 -11.76 -8.76 22.31
N TYR A 452 -12.43 -8.48 21.19
CA TYR A 452 -11.82 -7.94 19.98
C TYR A 452 -12.69 -6.89 19.31
N LEU A 453 -12.03 -6.00 18.58
CA LEU A 453 -12.63 -5.05 17.66
C LEU A 453 -12.73 -5.67 16.26
N SER A 454 -13.92 -5.58 15.65
CA SER A 454 -14.24 -6.09 14.32
C SER A 454 -14.71 -4.96 13.40
N PRO A 455 -14.32 -4.93 12.11
CA PRO A 455 -14.84 -3.96 11.16
C PRO A 455 -16.33 -4.22 10.81
N SER A 456 -16.83 -5.44 11.05
CA SER A 456 -18.20 -5.84 10.73
C SER A 456 -19.02 -6.14 11.98
N PRO A 457 -20.34 -5.82 12.00
CA PRO A 457 -21.27 -6.25 13.04
C PRO A 457 -21.70 -7.71 12.91
N THR A 458 -21.21 -8.47 11.93
CA THR A 458 -21.57 -9.89 11.80
C THR A 458 -20.67 -10.76 12.68
N ALA A 459 -21.07 -12.01 12.91
CA ALA A 459 -20.15 -13.00 13.47
C ALA A 459 -18.92 -13.16 12.57
N LEU A 460 -17.82 -13.66 13.13
CA LEU A 460 -16.61 -13.92 12.35
C LEU A 460 -16.94 -14.91 11.22
N PRO A 461 -16.52 -14.65 9.98
CA PRO A 461 -16.76 -15.55 8.86
C PRO A 461 -16.02 -16.89 8.99
N SER A 462 -15.02 -16.97 9.87
CA SER A 462 -14.28 -18.16 10.21
C SER A 462 -13.83 -18.11 11.67
N ASN A 463 -13.70 -19.29 12.29
CA ASN A 463 -13.13 -19.45 13.63
C ASN A 463 -11.61 -19.70 13.62
N ILE A 464 -10.99 -19.79 12.43
CA ILE A 464 -9.55 -19.92 12.25
C ILE A 464 -8.93 -18.53 12.19
N LEU A 465 -8.14 -18.20 13.22
CA LEU A 465 -7.43 -16.94 13.35
C LEU A 465 -5.93 -17.17 13.18
N VAL A 466 -5.24 -16.27 12.49
CA VAL A 466 -3.80 -16.33 12.29
C VAL A 466 -3.15 -15.13 12.97
N ALA A 467 -2.15 -15.41 13.82
CA ALA A 467 -1.41 -14.43 14.60
C ALA A 467 -0.01 -14.20 14.01
N GLY A 468 0.33 -12.92 13.84
CA GLY A 468 1.67 -12.46 13.46
C GLY A 468 2.36 -11.69 14.59
N THR A 469 3.32 -10.83 14.24
CA THR A 469 4.00 -9.91 15.17
C THR A 469 3.44 -8.48 15.14
N VAL A 470 2.45 -8.20 14.28
CA VAL A 470 1.83 -6.88 14.17
C VAL A 470 0.95 -6.58 15.38
N LYS A 471 1.32 -5.55 16.13
CA LYS A 471 0.56 -5.01 17.27
C LYS A 471 0.30 -3.52 17.12
N CYS A 472 -0.83 -3.06 17.65
CA CYS A 472 -1.23 -1.66 17.62
C CYS A 472 -2.08 -1.33 18.86
N PHE A 473 -1.96 -0.11 19.37
CA PHE A 473 -2.86 0.44 20.37
C PHE A 473 -3.94 1.25 19.63
N LEU A 474 -5.16 0.73 19.63
CA LEU A 474 -6.33 1.37 19.03
C LEU A 474 -7.12 2.18 20.05
#